data_AF-A0A379WIF0-F1
#
_entry.id   AF-A0A379WIF0-F1
#
_cell.length_a   1.000
_cell.length_b   1.000
_cell.length_c   1.000
_cell.angle_alpha   90.00
_cell.angle_beta   90.00
_cell.angle_gamma   90.00
#
_symmetry.space_group_name_H-M   'P 1'
#
loop_
_entity.id
_entity.type
_entity.pdbx_description
1 polymer ?
#
loop_
_entity_poly.entity_id
_entity_poly.type
_entity_poly.pdbx_seq_one_letter_code
_entity_poly.pdbx_strand_id
1 'polypeptide(L)'
;MLASRLSGILPPLSNEEALESAAILSLVNADTVQKRWQQRPFRSPHHSASLTAMVGGGAIPAPGEISLAHNGILFLDELPEFERRTLDALREPIESGQIHLSRTRAK
;
A
#
# COMPACT_ATOMS: atom_id res chain seq x y z
N MET A 1 -17.71 5.58 -2.47
CA MET A 1 -17.45 5.65 -1.02
C MET A 1 -17.00 7.06 -0.66
N LEU A 2 -17.37 7.57 0.52
CA LEU A 2 -16.94 8.92 0.96
C LEU A 2 -15.42 8.98 1.20
N ALA A 3 -14.83 7.90 1.71
CA ALA A 3 -13.40 7.82 1.99
C ALA A 3 -12.51 8.08 0.77
N SER A 4 -12.92 7.70 -0.44
CA SER A 4 -12.12 7.95 -1.65
C SER A 4 -12.05 9.43 -2.05
N ARG A 5 -12.90 10.30 -1.47
CA ARG A 5 -12.81 11.75 -1.63
C ARG A 5 -11.70 12.37 -0.81
N LEU A 6 -11.19 11.69 0.22
CA LEU A 6 -10.08 12.17 1.03
C LEU A 6 -8.84 12.47 0.19
N SER A 7 -8.53 11.65 -0.81
CA SER A 7 -7.41 11.89 -1.72
C SER A 7 -7.51 13.19 -2.51
N GLY A 8 -8.73 13.71 -2.72
CA GLY A 8 -8.96 15.00 -3.39
C GLY A 8 -9.03 16.20 -2.44
N ILE A 9 -9.09 15.96 -1.12
CA ILE A 9 -9.07 17.00 -0.09
C ILE A 9 -7.64 17.23 0.42
N LEU A 10 -6.84 16.17 0.48
CA LEU A 10 -5.44 16.26 0.87
C LEU A 10 -4.62 17.06 -0.16
N PRO A 11 -3.56 17.77 0.29
CA PRO A 11 -2.67 18.46 -0.65
C PRO A 11 -2.05 17.45 -1.62
N PRO A 12 -1.77 17.85 -2.87
CA PRO A 12 -1.08 16.99 -3.83
C PRO A 12 0.27 16.54 -3.27
N LEU A 13 0.81 15.46 -3.82
CA LEU A 13 2.16 15.01 -3.46
C LEU A 13 3.18 16.07 -3.89
N SER A 14 4.20 16.28 -3.05
CA SER A 14 5.42 16.96 -3.49
C SER A 14 6.10 16.16 -4.62
N ASN A 15 7.03 16.77 -5.35
CA ASN A 15 7.76 16.05 -6.39
C ASN A 15 8.55 14.85 -5.83
N GLU A 16 9.09 14.98 -4.61
CA GLU A 16 9.82 13.91 -3.94
C GLU A 16 8.88 12.76 -3.55
N GLU A 17 7.76 13.08 -2.90
CA GLU A 17 6.75 12.08 -2.52
C GLU A 17 6.13 11.39 -3.76
N ALA A 18 5.97 12.13 -4.85
CA ALA A 18 5.46 11.61 -6.12
C ALA A 18 6.47 10.65 -6.78
N LEU A 19 7.76 10.95 -6.73
CA LEU A 19 8.81 10.06 -7.23
C LEU A 19 8.88 8.76 -6.43
N GLU A 20 8.81 8.83 -5.10
CA GLU A 20 8.77 7.64 -4.24
C GLU A 20 7.56 6.75 -4.55
N SER A 21 6.38 7.35 -4.63
CA SER A 21 5.13 6.64 -4.93
C SER A 21 5.15 6.03 -6.33
N ALA A 22 5.71 6.76 -7.31
CA ALA A 22 5.90 6.29 -8.67
C ALA A 22 6.86 5.10 -8.76
N ALA A 23 7.97 5.13 -8.00
CA ALA A 23 8.92 4.04 -7.93
C ALA A 23 8.25 2.75 -7.43
N ILE A 24 7.47 2.82 -6.35
CA ILE A 24 6.73 1.66 -5.84
C ILE A 24 5.71 1.16 -6.86
N LEU A 25 4.89 2.06 -7.43
CA LEU A 25 3.85 1.68 -8.40
C LEU A 25 4.43 1.04 -9.67
N SER A 26 5.61 1.50 -10.12
CA SER A 26 6.31 0.98 -11.29
C SER A 26 6.66 -0.50 -11.19
N LEU A 27 6.81 -1.03 -9.97
CA LEU A 27 7.06 -2.46 -9.72
C LEU A 27 5.86 -3.34 -10.08
N VAL A 28 4.65 -2.76 -10.11
CA VAL A 28 3.41 -3.47 -10.45
C VAL A 28 2.96 -3.13 -11.86
N ASN A 29 2.96 -1.85 -12.23
CA ASN A 29 2.51 -1.38 -13.53
C ASN A 29 3.10 0.00 -13.89
N ALA A 30 4.12 0.01 -14.76
CA ALA A 30 4.80 1.23 -15.20
C ALA A 30 3.87 2.20 -15.97
N ASP A 31 2.93 1.70 -16.77
CA ASP A 31 2.03 2.52 -17.59
C ASP A 31 1.07 3.37 -16.74
N THR A 32 0.86 2.97 -15.49
CA THR A 32 -0.05 3.67 -14.57
C THR A 32 0.61 4.86 -13.89
N VAL A 33 1.94 4.94 -13.87
CA VAL A 33 2.70 6.01 -13.21
C VAL A 33 2.35 7.39 -13.78
N GLN A 34 2.36 7.54 -15.10
CA GLN A 34 2.06 8.83 -15.75
C GLN A 34 0.64 9.32 -15.44
N LYS A 35 -0.33 8.40 -15.38
CA LYS A 35 -1.74 8.72 -15.12
C LYS A 35 -2.00 9.18 -13.69
N ARG A 36 -1.11 8.81 -12.76
CA ARG A 36 -1.26 9.08 -11.31
C ARG A 36 -0.20 10.02 -10.77
N TRP A 37 0.47 10.78 -11.64
CA TRP A 37 1.49 11.74 -11.23
C TRP A 37 0.92 12.78 -10.25
N GLN A 38 1.62 12.99 -9.14
CA GLN A 38 1.25 13.87 -8.02
C GLN A 38 -0.12 13.58 -7.35
N GLN A 39 -0.78 12.49 -7.69
CA GLN A 39 -2.03 12.08 -7.05
C GLN A 39 -1.73 11.18 -5.85
N ARG A 40 -2.36 11.47 -4.70
CA ARG A 40 -2.23 10.61 -3.52
C ARG A 40 -2.82 9.23 -3.80
N PRO A 41 -2.04 8.15 -3.62
CA PRO A 41 -2.56 6.80 -3.75
C PRO A 41 -3.73 6.58 -2.78
N PHE A 42 -4.73 5.84 -3.24
CA PHE A 42 -5.84 5.37 -2.41
C PHE A 42 -5.95 3.87 -2.59
N ARG A 43 -5.83 3.13 -1.49
CA ARG A 43 -5.99 1.68 -1.44
C ARG A 43 -7.13 1.35 -0.49
N SER A 44 -8.00 0.45 -0.91
CA SER A 44 -9.17 0.01 -0.15
C SER A 44 -9.33 -1.50 -0.34
N PRO A 45 -8.41 -2.30 0.23
CA PRO A 45 -8.48 -3.75 0.09
C PRO A 45 -9.76 -4.31 0.71
N HIS A 46 -10.27 -5.38 0.14
CA HIS A 46 -11.36 -6.15 0.74
C HIS A 46 -10.85 -6.84 2.02
N HIS A 47 -11.71 -7.01 3.04
CA HIS A 47 -11.33 -7.64 4.31
C HIS A 47 -10.81 -9.08 4.18
N SER A 48 -11.11 -9.74 3.05
CA SER A 48 -10.56 -11.06 2.67
C SER A 48 -9.16 -11.01 2.06
N ALA A 49 -8.51 -9.85 2.01
CA ALA A 49 -7.14 -9.71 1.52
C ALA A 49 -6.17 -10.52 2.40
N SER A 50 -5.34 -11.33 1.73
CA SER A 50 -4.35 -12.16 2.43
C SER A 50 -3.25 -11.32 3.07
N LEU A 51 -2.54 -11.92 4.03
CA LEU A 51 -1.34 -11.33 4.65
C LEU A 51 -0.35 -10.80 3.60
N THR A 52 -0.07 -11.59 2.56
CA THR A 52 0.85 -11.23 1.47
C THR A 52 0.30 -10.10 0.60
N ALA A 53 -1.02 -10.06 0.36
CA ALA A 53 -1.64 -8.94 -0.35
C ALA A 53 -1.50 -7.64 0.46
N MET A 54 -1.70 -7.72 1.77
CA MET A 54 -1.68 -6.55 2.65
C MET A 54 -0.29 -5.99 2.86
N VAL A 55 0.68 -6.81 3.28
CA VAL A 55 2.04 -6.37 3.66
C VAL A 55 3.04 -6.50 2.51
N GLY A 56 2.74 -7.33 1.51
CA GLY A 56 3.65 -7.66 0.42
C GLY A 56 4.39 -8.97 0.67
N GLY A 57 5.18 -9.39 -0.32
CA GLY A 57 5.93 -10.65 -0.27
C GLY A 57 5.61 -11.57 -1.45
N GLY A 58 5.57 -12.88 -1.21
CA GLY A 58 5.42 -13.91 -2.23
C GLY A 58 6.76 -14.49 -2.72
N ALA A 59 6.68 -15.49 -3.60
CA ALA A 59 7.86 -16.13 -4.20
C ALA A 59 8.67 -15.12 -5.03
N ILE A 60 7.98 -14.39 -5.90
CA ILE A 60 8.46 -13.15 -6.50
C ILE A 60 7.92 -12.01 -5.64
N PRO A 61 8.78 -11.15 -5.08
CA PRO A 61 8.29 -10.07 -4.23
C PRO A 61 7.48 -9.07 -5.00
N ALA A 62 6.30 -8.79 -4.47
CA ALA A 62 5.52 -7.64 -4.86
C ALA A 62 5.25 -6.74 -3.64
N PRO A 63 5.11 -5.41 -3.84
CA PRO A 63 4.63 -4.52 -2.80
C PRO A 63 3.20 -4.90 -2.38
N GLY A 64 2.92 -4.79 -1.09
CA GLY A 64 1.57 -4.97 -0.55
C GLY A 64 0.69 -3.72 -0.70
N GLU A 65 -0.56 -3.84 -0.29
CA GLU A 65 -1.53 -2.73 -0.21
C GLU A 65 -0.99 -1.54 0.58
N ILE A 66 -0.31 -1.79 1.70
CA ILE A 66 0.28 -0.72 2.51
C ILE A 66 1.40 0.02 1.76
N SER A 67 2.26 -0.67 1.02
CA SER A 67 3.32 -0.05 0.22
C SER A 67 2.73 0.71 -0.96
N LEU A 68 1.69 0.16 -1.59
CA LEU A 68 0.98 0.82 -2.68
C LEU A 68 0.17 2.04 -2.21
N ALA A 69 -0.04 2.19 -0.90
CA ALA A 69 -0.64 3.35 -0.26
C ALA A 69 0.40 4.38 0.23
N HIS A 70 1.70 4.20 -0.07
CA HIS A 70 2.77 5.11 0.35
C HIS A 70 2.45 6.57 -0.02
N ASN A 71 2.71 7.50 0.91
CA ASN A 71 2.33 8.92 0.84
C ASN A 71 0.82 9.18 0.56
N GLY A 72 -0.03 8.17 0.73
CA GLY A 72 -1.45 8.19 0.40
C GLY A 72 -2.33 7.71 1.54
N ILE A 73 -3.37 6.97 1.19
CA ILE A 73 -4.39 6.49 2.11
C ILE A 73 -4.57 4.98 1.92
N LEU A 74 -4.40 4.23 3.02
CA LEU A 74 -4.87 2.86 3.15
C LEU A 74 -6.17 2.87 3.95
N PHE A 75 -7.29 2.63 3.29
CA PHE A 75 -8.60 2.59 3.89
C PHE A 75 -8.99 1.14 4.20
N LEU A 76 -9.20 0.82 5.47
CA LEU A 76 -9.64 -0.50 5.93
C LEU A 76 -11.10 -0.38 6.39
N ASP A 77 -12.02 -0.66 5.48
CA ASP A 77 -13.44 -0.77 5.82
C ASP A 77 -13.69 -2.09 6.56
N GLU A 78 -14.72 -2.16 7.40
CA GLU A 78 -15.09 -3.41 8.08
C GLU A 78 -13.91 -4.04 8.86
N LEU A 79 -13.12 -3.21 9.55
CA LEU A 79 -11.91 -3.62 10.26
C LEU A 79 -12.06 -4.90 11.13
N PRO A 80 -13.19 -5.14 11.83
CA PRO A 80 -13.42 -6.39 12.57
C PRO A 80 -13.43 -7.68 11.71
N GLU A 81 -13.69 -7.59 10.41
CA GLU A 81 -13.77 -8.73 9.47
C GLU A 81 -12.40 -9.15 8.94
N PHE A 82 -11.36 -8.32 9.11
CA PHE A 82 -10.01 -8.68 8.69
C PHE A 82 -9.45 -9.81 9.57
N GLU A 83 -8.68 -10.70 8.96
CA GLU A 83 -7.93 -11.70 9.73
C GLU A 83 -7.00 -11.02 10.73
N ARG A 84 -7.08 -11.44 12.01
CA ARG A 84 -6.28 -10.86 13.10
C ARG A 84 -4.78 -10.83 12.78
N ARG A 85 -4.24 -11.91 12.19
CA ARG A 85 -2.83 -12.00 11.80
C ARG A 85 -2.43 -10.93 10.77
N THR A 86 -3.34 -10.58 9.87
CA THR A 86 -3.13 -9.55 8.86
C THR A 86 -3.06 -8.16 9.50
N LEU A 87 -3.96 -7.86 10.44
CA LEU A 87 -3.93 -6.61 11.20
C LEU A 87 -2.68 -6.52 12.09
N ASP A 88 -2.31 -7.60 12.77
CA ASP A 88 -1.12 -7.65 13.61
C ASP A 88 0.16 -7.37 12.81
N ALA A 89 0.24 -7.86 11.57
CA ALA A 89 1.39 -7.62 10.69
C ALA A 89 1.48 -6.18 10.14
N LEU A 90 0.38 -5.40 10.19
CA LEU A 90 0.39 -3.99 9.81
C LEU A 90 0.87 -3.08 10.95
N ARG A 91 0.89 -3.56 12.20
CA ARG A 91 1.25 -2.74 13.37
C ARG A 91 2.65 -2.14 13.26
N GLU A 92 3.66 -2.98 13.04
CA GLU A 92 5.06 -2.54 12.91
C GLU A 92 5.27 -1.59 11.71
N PRO A 93 4.73 -1.86 10.51
CA PRO A 93 4.79 -0.91 9.40
C PRO A 93 4.14 0.45 9.68
N ILE A 94 3.02 0.48 10.41
CA ILE A 94 2.34 1.73 10.77
C ILE A 94 3.16 2.53 11.78
N GLU A 95 3.83 1.85 12.71
CA GLU A 95 4.66 2.50 13.73
C GLU A 95 6.02 2.97 13.18
N SER A 96 6.66 2.16 12.34
CA SER A 96 8.01 2.43 11.81
C SER A 96 8.04 3.18 10.48
N GLY A 97 6.93 3.17 9.73
CA GLY A 97 6.87 3.64 8.34
C GLY A 97 7.65 2.76 7.35
N GLN A 98 8.12 1.58 7.77
CA GLN A 98 8.98 0.71 6.96
C GLN A 98 8.48 -0.74 6.99
N ILE A 99 8.76 -1.47 5.91
CA ILE A 99 8.39 -2.89 5.79
C ILE A 99 9.64 -3.70 5.51
N HIS A 100 9.90 -4.65 6.40
CA HIS A 100 11.02 -5.58 6.28
C HIS A 100 10.51 -6.96 5.88
N LEU A 101 10.85 -7.39 4.65
CA LEU A 101 10.47 -8.70 4.12
C LEU A 101 11.66 -9.66 4.19
N SER A 102 11.81 -10.39 5.29
CA SER A 102 12.80 -11.46 5.42
C SER A 102 12.32 -12.75 4.76
N ARG A 103 13.22 -13.46 4.06
CA ARG A 103 12.87 -14.69 3.33
C ARG A 103 13.93 -15.76 3.50
N THR A 104 13.46 -16.99 3.67
CA THR A 104 14.22 -18.19 3.32
C THR A 104 14.27 -18.26 1.79
N ARG A 105 15.47 -18.40 1.20
CA ARG A 105 15.65 -18.56 -0.25
C ARG A 105 14.62 -19.56 -0.79
N ALA A 106 13.78 -19.12 -1.73
CA ALA A 106 13.06 -20.05 -2.60
C ALA A 106 14.12 -20.90 -3.29
N LYS A 107 14.04 -22.21 -3.09
CA LYS A 107 14.95 -23.20 -3.67
C LYS A 107 14.61 -23.42 -5.13
#